data_AF-A0A6J4LEA7-F1
#
_entry.id   AF-A0A6J4LEA7-F1
#
_cell.length_a   1.000
_cell.length_b   1.000
_cell.length_c   1.000
_cell.angle_alpha   90.00
_cell.angle_beta   90.00
_cell.angle_gamma   90.00
#
_symmetry.space_group_name_H-M   'P 1'
#
loop_
_entity.id
_entity.type
_entity.pdbx_description
1 polymer ?
#
loop_
_entity_poly.entity_id
_entity_poly.type
_entity_poly.pdbx_seq_one_letter_code
_entity_poly.pdbx_strand_id
1 'polypeptide(L)' 'MKPSPDASLPSSLVLVGAGKMGGAMLEGWLEVGLEPAAVTVLDPKPSPEIEALCSRRRIRLNQGVATIAPPEALVLAIK' A
#
# COMPACT_ATOMS: atom_id res chain seq x y z
N MET A 1 -18.71 -6.05 17.80
CA MET A 1 -18.14 -6.84 16.70
C MET A 1 -16.76 -7.30 17.14
N LYS A 2 -16.58 -8.60 17.40
CA LYS A 2 -15.29 -9.16 17.88
C LYS A 2 -14.41 -9.39 16.64
N PRO A 3 -13.15 -8.96 16.59
CA PRO A 3 -12.28 -9.31 15.46
C PRO A 3 -12.14 -10.85 15.41
N SER A 4 -12.35 -11.42 14.23
CA SER A 4 -12.25 -12.87 14.00
C SER A 4 -10.80 -13.36 14.16
N PRO A 5 -10.59 -14.62 14.57
CA PRO A 5 -9.28 -15.17 14.96
C PRO A 5 -8.28 -15.40 13.81
N ASP A 6 -8.65 -15.11 12.57
CA ASP A 6 -7.77 -15.15 11.39
C ASP A 6 -7.43 -13.73 10.96
N ALA A 7 -6.43 -13.10 11.59
CA ALA A 7 -5.96 -11.79 11.16
C ALA A 7 -5.08 -11.92 9.90
N SER A 8 -5.71 -12.22 8.76
CA SER A 8 -5.04 -12.20 7.45
C SER A 8 -4.87 -10.76 6.97
N LEU A 9 -3.73 -10.49 6.32
CA LEU A 9 -3.52 -9.22 5.62
C LEU A 9 -4.49 -9.10 4.43
N PRO A 10 -4.90 -7.87 4.06
CA PRO A 10 -5.86 -7.67 2.97
C PRO A 10 -5.31 -8.21 1.65
N SER A 11 -6.17 -8.85 0.87
CA SER A 11 -5.86 -9.36 -0.47
C SER A 11 -5.70 -8.24 -1.51
N SER A 12 -6.16 -7.03 -1.19
CA SER A 12 -5.94 -5.81 -1.97
C SER A 12 -5.92 -4.58 -1.06
N LEU A 13 -4.86 -3.78 -1.16
CA LEU A 13 -4.66 -2.57 -0.37
C LEU A 13 -4.30 -1.40 -1.28
N VAL A 14 -5.02 -0.29 -1.11
CA VAL A 14 -4.66 1.00 -1.69
C VAL A 14 -4.14 1.90 -0.58
N LEU A 15 -2.89 2.37 -0.71
CA LEU A 15 -2.28 3.34 0.18
C LEU A 15 -2.27 4.72 -0.50
N VAL A 16 -2.96 5.68 0.10
CA VAL A 16 -2.94 7.08 -0.35
C VAL A 16 -2.02 7.87 0.56
N GLY A 17 -0.93 8.39 -0.01
CA GLY A 17 0.15 9.07 0.70
C GLY A 17 1.22 8.09 1.17
N ALA A 18 2.43 8.21 0.60
CA ALA A 18 3.61 7.42 0.95
C ALA A 18 4.75 8.33 1.45
N GLY A 19 4.41 9.40 2.16
CA GLY A 19 5.38 10.14 2.97
C GLY A 19 5.96 9.28 4.10
N LYS A 20 6.68 9.88 5.05
CA LYS A 20 7.38 9.15 6.13
C LYS A 20 6.53 8.08 6.83
N MET A 21 5.28 8.41 7.18
CA MET A 21 4.38 7.48 7.86
C MET A 21 3.88 6.38 6.91
N GLY A 22 3.35 6.74 5.74
CA GLY A 22 2.82 5.78 4.77
C GLY A 22 3.89 4.82 4.26
N GLY A 23 5.12 5.32 4.04
CA GLY A 23 6.28 4.51 3.68
C GLY A 23 6.65 3.49 4.76
N ALA A 24 6.77 3.93 6.02
CA ALA A 24 7.08 3.03 7.14
C ALA A 24 5.99 1.97 7.35
N MET A 25 4.72 2.34 7.21
CA MET A 25 3.60 1.40 7.25
C MET A 25 3.71 0.36 6.12
N LEU A 26 3.94 0.83 4.89
CA LEU A 26 4.10 -0.04 3.73
C LEU A 26 5.24 -1.05 3.93
N GLU A 27 6.41 -0.58 4.35
CA GLU A 27 7.56 -1.45 4.63
C GLU A 27 7.24 -2.49 5.69
N GLY A 28 6.66 -2.08 6.82
CA GLY A 28 6.26 -3.00 7.89
C GLY A 28 5.25 -4.05 7.41
N TRP A 29 4.27 -3.67 6.59
CA TRP A 29 3.31 -4.64 6.03
C TRP A 29 3.97 -5.63 5.07
N LEU A 30 4.89 -5.17 4.22
CA LEU A 30 5.65 -6.06 3.34
C LEU A 30 6.52 -7.04 4.14
N GLU A 31 7.07 -6.62 5.28
CA GLU A 31 7.86 -7.48 6.17
C GLU A 31 7.02 -8.55 6.86
N VAL A 32 5.76 -8.26 7.21
CA VAL A 32 4.85 -9.24 7.83
C VAL A 32 4.08 -10.09 6.81
N GLY A 33 4.39 -9.96 5.51
CA GLY A 33 3.89 -10.84 4.46
C GLY A 33 2.76 -10.28 3.60
N LEU A 34 2.58 -8.96 3.53
CA LEU A 34 1.68 -8.36 2.55
C LEU A 34 2.26 -8.58 1.15
N GLU A 35 1.50 -9.25 0.28
CA GLU A 35 1.92 -9.49 -1.09
C GLU A 35 2.11 -8.16 -1.86
N PRO A 36 3.29 -7.88 -2.43
CA PRO A 36 3.52 -6.61 -3.15
C PRO A 36 2.52 -6.36 -4.29
N ALA A 37 2.06 -7.44 -4.93
CA ALA A 37 1.08 -7.38 -6.02
C ALA A 37 -0.33 -6.97 -5.54
N ALA A 38 -0.62 -7.13 -4.24
CA ALA A 38 -1.87 -6.68 -3.63
C ALA A 38 -1.88 -5.16 -3.36
N VAL A 39 -0.72 -4.48 -3.47
CA VAL A 39 -0.57 -3.09 -3.08
C VAL A 39 -0.60 -2.15 -4.29
N THR A 40 -1.40 -1.09 -4.17
CA THR A 40 -1.32 0.11 -5.01
C THR A 40 -1.02 1.32 -4.15
N VAL A 41 0.04 2.06 -4.49
CA VAL A 41 0.44 3.31 -3.84
C VAL A 41 0.02 4.49 -4.71
N LEU A 42 -0.65 5.46 -4.10
CA LEU A 42 -0.99 6.74 -4.69
C LEU A 42 -0.30 7.84 -3.91
N ASP A 43 0.74 8.44 -4.50
CA ASP A 43 1.45 9.58 -3.93
C ASP A 43 1.79 10.55 -5.07
N PRO A 44 1.27 11.79 -5.08
CA PRO A 44 1.57 12.74 -6.14
C PRO A 44 3.04 13.16 -6.20
N LYS A 45 3.82 12.95 -5.13
CA LYS A 45 5.23 13.30 -5.02
C LYS A 45 5.97 12.22 -4.22
N PRO A 46 6.11 10.99 -4.74
CA PRO A 46 6.78 9.92 -4.02
C PRO A 46 8.25 10.30 -3.82
N SER A 47 8.83 9.90 -2.68
CA SER A 47 10.27 10.06 -2.48
C SER A 47 11.05 9.06 -3.35
N PRO A 48 12.35 9.31 -3.63
CA PRO A 48 13.19 8.34 -4.34
C PRO A 48 13.22 6.95 -3.67
N GLU A 49 13.09 6.91 -2.35
CA GLU A 49 13.02 5.66 -1.58
C GLU A 49 11.74 4.87 -1.90
N ILE A 50 10.59 5.54 -1.97
CA ILE A 50 9.31 4.91 -2.35
C ILE A 50 9.33 4.46 -3.81
N GLU A 51 9.86 5.26 -4.72
CA GLU A 51 10.02 4.89 -6.12
C GLU A 51 10.89 3.62 -6.25
N ALA A 52 12.03 3.59 -5.56
CA ALA A 52 12.93 2.45 -5.55
C ALA A 52 12.29 1.20 -4.92
N LEU A 53 11.58 1.35 -3.81
CA LEU A 53 10.83 0.28 -3.17
C LEU A 53 9.77 -0.30 -4.11
N CYS A 54 8.95 0.56 -4.72
CA CYS A 54 7.90 0.14 -5.62
C CYS A 54 8.45 -0.58 -6.85
N SER A 55 9.50 -0.04 -7.46
CA SER A 55 10.18 -0.68 -8.59
C SER A 55 10.75 -2.06 -8.21
N ARG A 56 11.51 -2.14 -7.11
CA ARG A 56 12.16 -3.37 -6.64
C ARG A 56 11.17 -4.47 -6.26
N ARG A 57 10.06 -4.10 -5.63
CA ARG A 57 9.02 -5.04 -5.17
C ARG A 57 7.90 -5.24 -6.18
N ARG A 58 7.92 -4.51 -7.31
CA ARG A 58 6.85 -4.48 -8.32
C ARG A 58 5.48 -4.04 -7.77
N ILE A 59 5.50 -3.08 -6.84
CA ILE A 59 4.30 -2.44 -6.30
C ILE A 59 3.79 -1.44 -7.33
N ARG A 60 2.47 -1.37 -7.48
CA ARG A 60 1.81 -0.48 -8.43
C ARG A 60 1.88 0.94 -7.87
N LEU A 61 2.52 1.87 -8.58
CA LEU A 61 2.66 3.26 -8.15
C LEU A 61 1.95 4.19 -9.14
N ASN A 62 1.07 5.06 -8.63
CA ASN A 62 0.38 6.11 -9.38
C ASN A 62 -0.28 5.62 -10.68
N GLN A 63 -0.89 4.44 -10.63
CA GLN A 63 -1.77 4.02 -11.72
C GLN A 63 -3.00 4.92 -11.78
N GLY A 64 -3.55 5.09 -12.99
CA GLY A 64 -4.77 5.87 -13.17
C GLY A 64 -5.88 5.31 -12.27
N VAL A 65 -6.53 6.16 -11.47
CA VAL A 65 -7.53 5.73 -10.47
C VAL A 65 -8.64 4.87 -11.09
N ALA A 66 -9.00 5.13 -12.34
CA ALA A 66 -9.98 4.34 -13.09
C ALA A 66 -9.58 2.87 -13.33
N THR A 67 -8.30 2.51 -13.16
CA THR A 67 -7.81 1.12 -13.31
C THR A 67 -7.75 0.36 -11.98
N ILE A 68 -8.11 1.02 -10.86
CA ILE A 68 -8.05 0.43 -9.52
C ILE A 68 -9.42 -0.16 -9.21
N ALA A 69 -9.49 -1.49 -9.07
CA ALA A 69 -10.69 -2.15 -8.56
C ALA A 69 -10.94 -1.76 -7.09
N PRO A 70 -12.19 -1.82 -6.59
CA PRO A 70 -12.48 -1.55 -5.18
C PRO A 70 -11.58 -2.41 -4.26
N PRO A 71 -10.72 -1.79 -3.42
CA PRO A 71 -9.81 -2.54 -2.58
C PRO A 71 -10.54 -3.07 -1.34
N GLU A 72 -10.02 -4.15 -0.76
CA GLU A 72 -10.44 -4.66 0.54
C GLU A 72 -10.08 -3.67 1.66
N ALA A 73 -8.93 -3.00 1.53
CA ALA A 73 -8.50 -1.95 2.44
C ALA A 73 -8.05 -0.69 1.68
N LEU A 74 -8.56 0.47 2.09
CA LEU A 74 -8.06 1.79 1.71
C LEU A 74 -7.45 2.46 2.93
N VAL A 75 -6.18 2.83 2.85
CA VAL A 75 -5.49 3.56 3.92
C VAL A 75 -5.18 4.98 3.46
N LEU A 76 -5.63 5.96 4.25
CA LEU A 76 -5.30 7.37 4.05
C LEU A 76 -4.17 7.75 5.00
N ALA A 77 -2.96 7.85 4.47
CA ALA A 77 -1.75 8.25 5.17
C ALA A 77 -1.29 9.65 4.71
N ILE A 78 -2.24 10.58 4.65
CA ILE A 78 -2.05 11.98 4.25
C ILE A 78 -2.16 12.91 5.46
N LYS A 79 -1.57 14.10 5.36
CA LYS A 79 -1.73 15.19 6.34
C LYS A 79 -2.92 16.07 5.99
#